data_AF-A0A392PUG5-F1
#
_entry.id   AF-A0A392PUG5-F1
#
_cell.length_a   1.000
_cell.length_b   1.000
_cell.length_c   1.000
_cell.angle_alpha   90.00
_cell.angle_beta   90.00
_cell.angle_gamma   90.00
#
_symmetry.space_group_name_H-M   'P 1'
#
loop_
_entity.id
_entity.type
_entity.pdbx_description
1 polymer ?
#
loop_
_entity_poly.entity_id
_entity_poly.type
_entity_poly.pdbx_seq_one_letter_code
_entity_poly.pdbx_strand_id
1 'polypeptide(L)'
;LGLGFTYGLAICSCALQLWVGRFLVIHGKANGGEIITALFAVILSGLGLNQAATNFYSFDQGRIAAYRLFEMISRSSSSFDHDGSAPVSVQGNIEFRNVYFSYLSRPEIPILSGFYLTVPAKKTVALVGRNGSGKSSIIPLMERFYDPTL
;
A
#
# COMPACT_ATOMS: atom_id res chain seq x y z
N LEU A 1 4.39 4.46 32.35
CA LEU A 1 3.78 3.91 33.59
C LEU A 1 4.07 2.41 33.61
N GLY A 2 4.81 1.90 34.59
CA GLY A 2 5.38 0.55 34.56
C GLY A 2 4.43 -0.56 34.99
N LEU A 3 4.88 -1.82 34.82
CA LEU A 3 4.16 -3.04 35.23
C LEU A 3 3.73 -2.99 36.70
N GLY A 4 4.56 -2.43 37.59
CA GLY A 4 4.22 -2.29 39.01
C GLY A 4 2.99 -1.41 39.26
N PHE A 5 2.80 -0.34 38.47
CA PHE A 5 1.64 0.54 38.61
C PHE A 5 0.35 -0.15 38.16
N THR A 6 0.38 -0.92 37.07
CA THR A 6 -0.78 -1.68 36.59
C THR A 6 -1.18 -2.79 37.56
N TYR A 7 -0.21 -3.52 38.12
CA TYR A 7 -0.50 -4.53 39.14
C TYR A 7 -1.00 -3.90 40.44
N GLY A 8 -0.46 -2.74 40.84
CA GLY A 8 -0.93 -1.98 42.00
C GLY A 8 -2.41 -1.58 41.87
N LEU A 9 -2.78 -1.01 40.71
CA LEU A 9 -4.18 -0.68 40.42
C LEU A 9 -5.11 -1.90 40.46
N ALA A 10 -4.66 -3.05 39.93
CA ALA A 10 -5.44 -4.29 39.96
C ALA A 10 -5.71 -4.77 41.39
N ILE A 11 -4.70 -4.74 42.26
CA ILE A 11 -4.85 -5.11 43.68
C ILE A 11 -5.77 -4.12 44.40
N CYS A 12 -5.62 -2.81 44.16
CA CYS A 12 -6.51 -1.80 44.70
C CYS A 12 -7.97 -2.00 44.27
N SER A 13 -8.21 -2.35 42.99
CA SER A 13 -9.56 -2.65 42.49
C SER A 13 -10.16 -3.86 43.19
N CYS A 14 -9.38 -4.93 43.37
CA CYS A 14 -9.84 -6.14 44.05
C CYS A 14 -10.17 -5.86 45.53
N ALA A 15 -9.32 -5.08 46.21
CA ALA A 15 -9.56 -4.64 47.58
C ALA A 15 -10.84 -3.80 47.71
N LEU A 16 -11.09 -2.87 46.78
CA LEU A 16 -12.32 -2.09 46.72
C LEU A 16 -13.55 -2.96 46.50
N GLN A 17 -13.49 -3.93 45.60
CA GLN A 17 -14.60 -4.86 45.31
C GLN A 17 -14.98 -5.68 46.55
N LEU A 18 -13.99 -6.18 47.29
CA LEU A 18 -14.20 -6.92 48.53
C LEU A 18 -14.72 -6.00 49.66
N TRP A 19 -14.24 -4.76 49.73
CA TRP A 19 -14.71 -3.79 50.73
C TRP A 19 -16.17 -3.41 50.51
N VAL A 20 -16.55 -3.11 49.27
CA VAL A 20 -17.95 -2.86 48.89
C VAL A 20 -18.80 -4.11 49.08
N GLY A 21 -18.27 -5.28 48.69
CA GLY A 21 -18.95 -6.57 48.87
C GLY A 21 -19.25 -6.85 50.34
N ARG A 22 -18.29 -6.62 51.24
CA ARG A 22 -18.51 -6.71 52.69
C ARG A 22 -19.66 -5.80 53.15
N PHE A 23 -19.69 -4.56 52.69
CA PHE A 23 -20.74 -3.61 53.05
C PHE A 23 -22.13 -4.09 52.60
N LEU A 24 -22.26 -4.64 51.39
CA LEU A 24 -23.52 -5.18 50.87
C LEU A 24 -24.00 -6.44 51.64
N VAL A 25 -23.09 -7.32 52.01
CA VAL A 25 -23.40 -8.54 52.78
C VAL A 25 -23.92 -8.18 54.17
N ILE A 26 -23.29 -7.21 54.84
CA ILE A 26 -23.72 -6.77 56.20
C ILE A 26 -25.13 -6.17 56.17
N HIS A 27 -25.51 -5.47 55.10
CA HIS A 27 -26.86 -4.90 54.94
C HIS A 27 -27.89 -5.92 54.41
N GLY A 28 -27.52 -7.20 54.27
CA GLY A 28 -28.40 -8.26 53.77
C GLY A 28 -28.82 -8.09 52.31
N LYS A 29 -28.12 -7.27 51.52
CA LYS A 29 -28.47 -6.96 50.12
C LYS A 29 -27.81 -7.88 49.10
N ALA A 30 -26.76 -8.59 49.49
CA ALA A 30 -26.07 -9.54 48.63
C ALA A 30 -25.52 -10.71 49.44
N ASN A 31 -25.31 -11.84 48.79
CA ASN A 31 -24.71 -13.02 49.38
C ASN A 31 -23.22 -13.13 49.03
N GLY A 32 -22.42 -13.82 49.86
CA GLY A 32 -20.97 -13.95 49.65
C GLY A 32 -20.61 -14.57 48.29
N GLY A 33 -21.44 -15.49 47.81
CA GLY A 33 -21.29 -16.08 46.47
C GLY A 33 -21.39 -15.05 45.34
N GLU A 34 -22.34 -14.12 45.42
CA GLU A 34 -22.55 -13.09 44.39
C GLU A 34 -21.35 -12.15 44.28
N ILE A 35 -20.70 -11.83 45.40
CA ILE A 35 -19.48 -11.02 45.43
C ILE A 35 -18.33 -11.74 44.72
N ILE A 36 -18.15 -13.03 44.98
CA ILE A 36 -17.12 -13.85 44.32
C ILE A 36 -17.40 -13.94 42.83
N THR A 37 -18.65 -14.17 42.42
CA THR A 37 -19.05 -14.19 41.01
C THR A 37 -18.75 -12.87 40.32
N ALA A 38 -19.07 -11.73 40.95
CA ALA A 38 -18.75 -10.41 40.42
C ALA A 38 -17.24 -10.19 40.27
N LEU A 39 -16.44 -10.70 41.21
CA LEU A 39 -14.97 -10.63 41.14
C LEU A 39 -14.42 -11.36 39.91
N PHE A 40 -14.85 -12.62 39.71
CA PHE A 40 -14.45 -13.41 38.55
C PHE A 40 -14.96 -12.81 37.24
N ALA A 41 -16.18 -12.28 37.22
CA ALA A 41 -16.75 -11.63 36.04
C ALA A 41 -15.90 -10.43 35.57
N VAL A 42 -15.42 -9.59 36.50
CA VAL A 42 -14.55 -8.46 36.17
C VAL A 42 -13.21 -8.93 35.61
N ILE A 43 -12.58 -9.93 36.23
CA ILE A 43 -11.29 -10.48 35.78
C ILE A 43 -11.42 -11.08 34.37
N LEU A 44 -12.44 -11.93 34.15
CA LEU A 44 -12.67 -12.57 32.85
C LEU A 44 -12.98 -11.53 31.77
N SER A 45 -13.76 -10.50 32.08
CA SER A 45 -14.07 -9.40 31.15
C SER A 45 -12.80 -8.63 30.76
N GLY A 46 -11.92 -8.34 31.72
CA GLY A 46 -10.64 -7.68 31.46
C GLY A 46 -9.73 -8.48 30.54
N LEU A 47 -9.64 -9.80 30.75
CA LEU A 47 -8.89 -10.71 29.89
C LEU A 47 -9.47 -10.78 28.47
N GLY A 48 -10.81 -10.84 28.35
CA GLY A 48 -11.50 -10.82 27.06
C GLY A 48 -11.23 -9.53 26.28
N LEU A 49 -11.27 -8.38 26.95
CA LEU A 49 -11.00 -7.09 26.34
C LEU A 49 -9.55 -6.97 25.86
N ASN A 50 -8.59 -7.51 26.61
CA ASN A 50 -7.18 -7.51 26.21
C ASN A 50 -6.95 -8.33 24.93
N GLN A 51 -7.57 -9.50 24.82
CA GLN A 51 -7.52 -10.31 23.59
C GLN A 51 -8.19 -9.59 22.41
N ALA A 52 -9.36 -8.96 22.63
CA ALA A 52 -10.02 -8.17 21.60
C ALA A 52 -9.14 -7.01 21.11
N ALA A 53 -8.50 -6.28 22.03
CA ALA A 53 -7.57 -5.19 21.69
C ALA A 53 -6.39 -5.68 20.83
N THR A 54 -5.88 -6.89 21.10
CA THR A 54 -4.82 -7.50 20.28
C THR A 54 -5.32 -7.81 18.86
N ASN A 55 -6.55 -8.31 18.72
CA ASN A 55 -7.16 -8.58 17.42
C ASN A 55 -7.43 -7.30 16.60
N PHE A 56 -7.75 -6.18 17.25
CA PHE A 56 -7.90 -4.89 16.58
C PHE A 56 -6.60 -4.43 15.90
N TYR A 57 -5.45 -4.66 16.53
CA TYR A 57 -4.16 -4.33 15.93
C TYR A 57 -3.91 -5.13 14.65
N SER A 58 -4.19 -6.43 14.64
CA SER A 58 -4.08 -7.28 13.45
C SER A 58 -5.04 -6.83 12.33
N PHE A 59 -6.24 -6.38 12.69
CA PHE A 59 -7.21 -5.87 11.73
C PHE A 59 -6.73 -4.57 11.04
N ASP A 60 -6.15 -3.64 11.80
CA ASP A 60 -5.60 -2.40 11.25
C ASP A 60 -4.46 -2.67 10.26
N GLN A 61 -3.54 -3.58 10.61
CA GLN A 61 -2.48 -4.03 9.69
C GLN A 61 -3.06 -4.66 8.41
N GLY A 62 -4.08 -5.50 8.54
CA GLY A 62 -4.78 -6.09 7.39
C GLY A 62 -5.41 -5.04 6.48
N ARG A 63 -6.02 -4.00 7.06
CA ARG A 63 -6.61 -2.88 6.33
C ARG A 63 -5.57 -2.08 5.55
N ILE A 64 -4.40 -1.81 6.13
CA ILE A 64 -3.30 -1.11 5.44
C ILE A 64 -2.79 -1.92 4.25
N ALA A 65 -2.62 -3.23 4.42
CA ALA A 65 -2.20 -4.12 3.33
C ALA A 65 -3.24 -4.17 2.20
N ALA A 66 -4.52 -4.31 2.55
CA ALA A 66 -5.61 -4.29 1.59
C ALA A 66 -5.69 -2.97 0.81
N TYR A 67 -5.52 -1.83 1.47
CA TYR A 67 -5.52 -0.51 0.82
C TYR A 67 -4.46 -0.43 -0.28
N ARG A 68 -3.22 -0.85 -0.01
CA ARG A 68 -2.13 -0.86 -1.02
C ARG A 68 -2.44 -1.76 -2.22
N LEU A 69 -3.06 -2.91 -1.98
CA LEU A 69 -3.49 -3.81 -3.05
C LEU A 69 -4.58 -3.17 -3.90
N PHE A 70 -5.60 -2.57 -3.27
CA PHE A 70 -6.67 -1.90 -3.97
C PHE A 70 -6.18 -0.67 -4.74
N GLU A 71 -5.23 0.08 -4.21
CA GLU A 71 -4.57 1.20 -4.90
C GLU A 71 -3.86 0.72 -6.18
N MET A 72 -3.15 -0.41 -6.10
CA MET A 72 -2.48 -1.00 -7.27
C MET A 72 -3.49 -1.51 -8.31
N ILE A 73 -4.57 -2.16 -7.88
CA ILE A 73 -5.61 -2.73 -8.76
C ILE A 73 -6.43 -1.62 -9.44
N SER A 74 -6.78 -0.56 -8.70
CA SER A 74 -7.60 0.55 -9.20
C SER A 74 -6.83 1.54 -10.07
N ARG A 75 -5.50 1.44 -10.10
CA ARG A 75 -4.66 2.24 -10.99
C ARG A 75 -4.93 1.86 -12.45
N SER A 76 -5.69 2.70 -13.14
CA SER A 76 -5.86 2.63 -14.60
C SER A 76 -4.50 2.80 -15.29
N SER A 77 -4.11 1.84 -16.13
CA SER A 77 -2.98 2.00 -17.05
C SER A 77 -3.39 2.95 -18.17
N SER A 78 -2.60 4.01 -18.38
CA SER A 78 -2.95 5.11 -19.29
C SER A 78 -2.69 4.82 -20.77
N SER A 79 -2.52 3.57 -21.19
CA SER A 79 -1.89 3.28 -22.49
C SER A 79 -2.30 1.97 -23.17
N PHE A 80 -3.48 1.42 -22.86
CA PHE A 80 -4.06 0.31 -23.62
C PHE A 80 -5.49 0.59 -24.04
N ASP A 81 -5.69 1.63 -24.85
CA ASP A 81 -6.92 1.71 -25.64
C ASP A 81 -6.97 0.50 -26.58
N HIS A 82 -7.96 -0.38 -26.37
CA HIS A 82 -8.26 -1.50 -27.26
C HIS A 82 -8.83 -1.05 -28.61
N ASP A 83 -8.97 0.26 -28.82
CA ASP A 83 -9.51 0.88 -30.03
C ASP A 83 -8.43 1.11 -31.12
N GLY A 84 -7.28 0.45 -30.99
CA GLY A 84 -6.22 0.49 -31.98
C GLY A 84 -6.64 -0.24 -33.27
N SER A 85 -6.68 0.48 -34.40
CA SER A 85 -6.92 -0.13 -35.70
C SER A 85 -5.72 -0.98 -36.13
N ALA A 86 -5.92 -2.29 -36.30
CA ALA A 86 -4.90 -3.17 -36.87
C ALA A 86 -4.87 -2.98 -38.40
N PRO A 87 -3.77 -2.47 -38.99
CA PRO A 87 -3.66 -2.33 -40.44
C PRO A 87 -3.58 -3.70 -41.12
N VAL A 88 -4.31 -3.89 -42.22
CA VAL A 88 -4.35 -5.15 -43.00
C VAL A 88 -2.97 -5.50 -43.59
N SER A 89 -2.13 -4.50 -43.86
CA SER A 89 -0.76 -4.67 -44.33
C SER A 89 0.13 -3.51 -43.87
N VAL A 90 1.35 -3.80 -43.44
CA VAL A 90 2.34 -2.81 -43.02
C VAL A 90 3.53 -2.84 -43.98
N GLN A 91 3.85 -1.71 -44.62
CA GLN A 91 5.01 -1.61 -45.50
C GLN A 91 6.35 -1.65 -44.73
N GLY A 92 6.35 -1.21 -43.46
CA GLY A 92 7.54 -1.24 -42.59
C GLY A 92 8.46 -0.03 -42.74
N ASN A 93 7.96 1.09 -43.26
CA ASN A 93 8.67 2.38 -43.20
C ASN A 93 8.52 2.96 -41.79
N ILE A 94 9.64 3.27 -41.12
CA ILE A 94 9.65 3.84 -39.77
C ILE A 94 10.25 5.24 -39.84
N GLU A 95 9.61 6.20 -39.18
CA GLU A 95 10.08 7.58 -39.15
C GLU A 95 9.91 8.21 -37.78
N PHE A 96 11.00 8.75 -37.25
CA PHE A 96 11.03 9.63 -36.10
C PHE A 96 11.10 11.07 -36.61
N ARG A 97 10.16 11.91 -36.20
CA ARG A 97 10.07 13.32 -36.61
C ARG A 97 10.09 14.21 -35.38
N ASN A 98 11.14 15.04 -35.27
CA ASN A 98 11.27 16.03 -34.21
C ASN A 98 11.05 15.48 -32.79
N VAL A 99 11.59 14.30 -32.48
CA VAL A 99 11.25 13.60 -31.23
C VAL A 99 12.08 14.15 -30.07
N TYR A 100 11.39 14.61 -29.03
CA TYR A 100 11.96 14.91 -27.72
C TYR A 100 11.57 13.82 -26.72
N PHE A 101 12.51 13.45 -25.85
CA PHE A 101 12.27 12.41 -24.87
C PHE A 101 13.13 12.56 -23.62
N SER A 102 12.49 12.47 -22.46
CA SER A 102 13.09 12.29 -21.15
C SER A 102 12.44 11.12 -20.43
N TYR A 103 13.20 10.33 -19.68
CA TYR A 103 12.61 9.31 -18.81
C TYR A 103 11.86 9.96 -17.64
N LEU A 104 10.67 9.45 -17.31
CA LEU A 104 9.87 9.92 -16.16
C LEU A 104 10.64 9.88 -14.82
N SER A 105 11.62 8.98 -14.69
CA SER A 105 12.48 8.91 -13.52
C SER A 105 13.48 10.07 -13.42
N ARG A 106 13.76 10.77 -14.52
CA ARG A 106 14.71 11.89 -14.63
C ARG A 106 14.22 12.91 -15.68
N PRO A 107 13.14 13.66 -15.42
CA PRO A 107 12.54 14.55 -16.41
C PRO A 107 13.47 15.69 -16.85
N GLU A 108 14.34 16.14 -15.94
CA GLU A 108 15.30 17.25 -16.15
C GLU A 108 16.40 16.94 -17.17
N ILE A 109 16.60 15.66 -17.53
CA ILE A 109 17.69 15.24 -18.41
C ILE A 109 17.11 14.77 -19.74
N PRO A 110 17.12 15.62 -20.78
CA PRO A 110 16.67 15.22 -22.10
C PRO A 110 17.63 14.17 -22.69
N ILE A 111 17.06 13.06 -23.13
CA ILE A 111 17.77 11.96 -23.80
C ILE A 111 17.78 12.16 -25.31
N LEU A 112 16.63 12.57 -25.88
CA LEU A 112 16.49 12.97 -27.27
C LEU A 112 16.01 14.42 -27.33
N SER A 113 16.62 15.23 -28.19
CA SER A 113 16.30 16.65 -28.36
C SER A 113 16.13 16.96 -29.84
N GLY A 114 14.90 16.87 -30.35
CA GLY A 114 14.60 17.11 -31.78
C GLY A 114 15.19 16.04 -32.70
N PHE A 115 15.04 14.76 -32.35
CA PHE A 115 15.61 13.64 -33.10
C PHE A 115 14.83 13.32 -34.39
N TYR A 116 15.55 13.15 -35.49
CA TYR A 116 15.03 12.73 -36.80
C TYR A 116 15.72 11.46 -37.27
N LEU A 117 14.93 10.48 -37.71
CA LEU A 117 15.44 9.23 -38.29
C LEU A 117 14.40 8.67 -39.25
N THR A 118 14.83 8.28 -40.44
CA THR A 118 14.00 7.56 -41.41
C THR A 118 14.64 6.21 -41.70
N VAL A 119 13.89 5.14 -41.49
CA VAL A 119 14.27 3.76 -41.81
C VAL A 119 13.34 3.25 -42.90
N PRO A 120 13.82 3.17 -44.16
CA PRO A 120 13.01 2.63 -45.24
C PRO A 120 12.70 1.15 -45.04
N ALA A 121 11.57 0.71 -45.59
CA ALA A 121 11.15 -0.67 -45.58
C ALA A 121 12.24 -1.60 -46.13
N LYS A 122 12.42 -2.75 -45.47
CA LYS A 122 13.37 -3.80 -45.87
C LYS A 122 14.85 -3.33 -45.87
N LYS A 123 15.17 -2.24 -45.18
CA LYS A 123 16.53 -1.77 -44.97
C LYS A 123 16.95 -1.94 -43.51
N THR A 124 18.24 -2.16 -43.31
CA THR A 124 18.85 -2.24 -41.98
C THR A 124 19.62 -0.94 -41.72
N VAL A 125 19.36 -0.31 -40.57
CA VAL A 125 20.06 0.89 -40.11
C VAL A 125 20.78 0.56 -38.81
N ALA A 126 22.04 0.96 -38.70
CA ALA A 126 22.83 0.82 -37.48
C ALA A 126 22.92 2.16 -36.75
N LEU A 127 22.60 2.17 -35.47
CA LEU A 127 22.72 3.34 -34.59
C LEU A 127 24.02 3.24 -33.79
N VAL A 128 24.94 4.18 -34.02
CA VAL A 128 26.25 4.24 -33.36
C VAL A 128 26.45 5.58 -32.65
N GLY A 129 27.21 5.59 -31.55
CA GLY A 129 27.45 6.81 -30.77
C GLY A 129 27.92 6.54 -29.35
N ARG A 130 28.28 7.59 -28.62
CA ARG A 130 28.83 7.53 -27.25
C ARG A 130 27.83 6.99 -26.23
N ASN A 131 28.30 6.41 -25.13
CA ASN A 131 27.44 6.00 -24.01
C ASN A 131 26.56 7.17 -23.55
N GLY A 132 25.27 6.90 -23.31
CA GLY A 132 24.29 7.90 -22.90
C GLY A 132 23.64 8.72 -24.04
N SER A 133 24.00 8.50 -25.31
CA SER A 133 23.44 9.26 -26.44
C SER A 133 22.01 8.87 -26.86
N GLY A 134 21.25 8.15 -26.02
CA GLY A 134 19.86 7.78 -26.31
C GLY A 134 19.62 6.62 -27.29
N LYS A 135 20.67 5.94 -27.80
CA LYS A 135 20.53 4.81 -28.76
C LYS A 135 19.57 3.71 -28.27
N SER A 136 19.76 3.26 -27.03
CA SER A 136 18.92 2.22 -26.42
C SER A 136 17.50 2.68 -26.10
N SER A 137 17.22 3.98 -26.16
CA SER A 137 15.91 4.57 -25.90
C SER A 137 15.02 4.59 -27.15
N ILE A 138 15.59 4.42 -28.35
CA ILE A 138 14.84 4.42 -29.62
C ILE A 138 13.92 3.20 -29.75
N ILE A 139 14.39 2.02 -29.34
CA ILE A 139 13.58 0.79 -29.43
C ILE A 139 12.35 0.85 -28.49
N PRO A 140 12.49 1.20 -27.19
CA PRO A 140 11.33 1.37 -26.31
C PRO A 140 10.33 2.43 -26.78
N LEU A 141 10.78 3.48 -27.46
CA LEU A 141 9.89 4.48 -28.08
C LEU A 141 9.16 3.91 -29.30
N MET A 142 9.85 3.13 -30.14
CA MET A 142 9.25 2.45 -31.29
C MET A 142 8.20 1.40 -30.88
N GLU A 143 8.47 0.66 -29.81
CA GLU A 143 7.55 -0.30 -29.21
C GLU A 143 6.45 0.35 -28.36
N ARG A 144 6.47 1.68 -28.25
CA ARG A 144 5.52 2.49 -27.47
C ARG A 144 5.46 2.11 -25.99
N PHE A 145 6.58 1.67 -25.41
CA PHE A 145 6.73 1.54 -23.95
C PHE A 145 6.82 2.89 -23.25
N TYR A 146 7.23 3.92 -23.99
CA TYR A 146 7.20 5.31 -23.54
C TYR A 146 6.62 6.17 -24.67
N ASP A 147 5.90 7.21 -24.29
CA ASP A 147 5.48 8.26 -25.21
C ASP A 147 6.52 9.41 -25.22
N PRO A 148 6.73 10.06 -26.38
CA PRO A 148 7.62 11.21 -26.49
C PRO A 148 7.06 12.43 -25.75
N THR A 149 7.94 13.30 -25.25
CA THR A 149 7.60 14.40 -24.34
C THR A 149 7.24 15.73 -25.03
N LEU A 150 6.77 15.69 -26.28
CA LEU A 150 6.59 16.80 -27.27
C LEU A 150 7.88 17.23 -27.98
#